data_AF-A0A0J0V151-F1
#
_entry.id   AF-A0A0J0V151-F1
#
_cell.length_a   1.000
_cell.length_b   1.000
_cell.length_c   1.000
_cell.angle_alpha   90.00
_cell.angle_beta   90.00
_cell.angle_gamma   90.00
#
_symmetry.space_group_name_H-M   'P 1'
#
loop_
_entity.id
_entity.type
_entity.pdbx_description
1 polymer ?
#
loop_
_entity_poly.entity_id
_entity_poly.type
_entity_poly.pdbx_seq_one_letter_code
_entity_poly.pdbx_strand_id
1 'polypeptide(L)'
;MNPSFPETVQYAGIAKTIRERRSIKKGYKPDPVPVELITELLNEAVWAPNHGLREPWRFLFVPTEQKEHFIETVASAFSGEEQEKT
;
A
#
# COMPACT_ATOMS: atom_id res chain seq x y z
N MET A 1 8.59 3.30 -38.55
CA MET A 1 7.81 4.50 -38.16
C MET A 1 7.55 4.38 -36.67
N ASN A 2 8.34 5.08 -35.84
CA ASN A 2 8.12 5.11 -34.40
C ASN A 2 6.83 5.91 -34.13
N PRO A 3 5.88 5.41 -33.32
CA PRO A 3 4.77 6.24 -32.90
C PRO A 3 5.35 7.34 -32.00
N SER A 4 5.26 8.59 -32.48
CA SER A 4 5.60 9.77 -31.71
C SER A 4 4.63 9.85 -30.54
N PHE A 5 5.12 9.64 -29.31
CA PHE A 5 4.36 9.95 -28.12
C PHE A 5 4.12 11.47 -28.09
N PRO A 6 2.89 11.94 -27.82
CA PRO A 6 2.62 13.37 -27.77
C PRO A 6 3.51 14.04 -26.72
N GLU A 7 4.23 15.09 -27.14
CA GLU A 7 5.02 15.95 -26.27
C GLU A 7 4.11 16.66 -25.26
N THR A 8 4.55 16.68 -23.99
CA THR A 8 3.99 17.41 -22.84
C THR A 8 2.80 16.78 -22.09
N VAL A 9 2.96 15.56 -21.57
CA VAL A 9 2.37 15.27 -20.25
C VAL A 9 3.35 15.79 -19.20
N GLN A 10 2.86 16.35 -18.10
CA GLN A 10 3.61 16.82 -16.94
C GLN A 10 4.31 15.63 -16.22
N TYR A 11 5.20 14.91 -16.90
CA TYR A 11 5.88 13.70 -16.43
C TYR A 11 6.83 13.97 -15.26
N ALA A 12 7.23 15.22 -15.05
CA ALA A 12 8.13 15.61 -13.97
C ALA A 12 7.57 15.23 -12.59
N GLY A 13 6.25 15.34 -12.38
CA GLY A 13 5.60 15.00 -11.11
C GLY A 13 5.64 13.50 -10.80
N ILE A 14 5.06 12.68 -11.68
CA ILE A 14 4.99 11.22 -11.46
C ILE A 14 6.37 10.55 -11.46
N ALA A 15 7.26 10.93 -12.38
CA ALA A 15 8.60 10.35 -12.46
C ALA A 15 9.43 10.71 -11.22
N LYS A 16 9.25 11.90 -10.65
CA LYS A 16 9.87 12.30 -9.39
C LYS A 16 9.29 11.50 -8.22
N THR A 17 7.97 11.42 -8.09
CA THR A 17 7.30 10.65 -7.02
C THR A 17 7.76 9.18 -7.02
N ILE A 18 7.84 8.54 -8.19
CA ILE A 18 8.32 7.16 -8.32
C ILE A 18 9.78 7.03 -7.83
N ARG A 19 10.67 7.95 -8.25
CA ARG A 19 12.10 7.91 -7.88
C ARG A 19 12.35 8.27 -6.42
N GLU A 20 11.52 9.10 -5.82
CA GLU A 20 11.68 9.59 -4.44
C GLU A 20 11.04 8.65 -3.41
N ARG A 21 10.03 7.86 -3.78
CA ARG A 21 9.39 6.90 -2.86
C ARG A 21 10.42 5.98 -2.21
N ARG A 22 10.41 5.91 -0.87
CA ARG A 22 11.22 4.98 -0.08
C ARG A 22 10.32 4.11 0.78
N SER A 23 10.76 2.88 1.05
CA SER A 23 10.11 2.03 2.04
C SER A 23 10.62 2.42 3.42
N ILE A 24 9.78 3.05 4.22
CA ILE A 24 10.12 3.49 5.58
C ILE A 24 9.90 2.30 6.53
N LYS A 25 10.88 1.99 7.38
CA LYS A 25 10.79 0.85 8.33
C LYS A 25 10.74 1.27 9.80
N LYS A 26 11.21 2.47 10.11
CA LYS A 26 11.33 3.02 11.48
C LYS A 26 11.12 4.53 11.44
N GLY A 27 10.85 5.13 12.60
CA GLY A 27 10.70 6.58 12.72
C GLY A 27 9.36 7.13 12.22
N TYR A 28 8.31 6.31 12.27
CA TYR A 28 6.94 6.81 12.09
C TYR A 28 6.59 7.78 13.21
N LYS A 29 5.92 8.88 12.86
CA LYS A 29 5.39 9.82 13.86
C LYS A 29 4.24 9.18 14.63
N PRO A 30 3.99 9.61 15.88
CA PRO A 30 2.84 9.14 16.66
C PRO A 30 1.50 9.67 16.13
N ASP A 31 1.53 10.71 15.29
CA ASP A 31 0.33 11.33 14.73
C ASP A 31 -0.46 10.32 13.88
N PRO A 32 -1.75 10.10 14.14
CA PRO A 32 -2.57 9.22 13.33
C PRO A 32 -2.79 9.84 11.94
N VAL A 33 -2.87 8.98 10.92
CA VAL A 33 -3.27 9.39 9.58
C VAL A 33 -4.81 9.40 9.52
N PRO A 34 -5.45 10.48 9.03
CA PRO A 34 -6.90 10.53 8.88
C PRO A 34 -7.44 9.39 8.01
N VAL A 35 -8.56 8.80 8.41
CA VAL A 35 -9.17 7.66 7.71
C VAL A 35 -9.64 8.07 6.32
N GLU A 36 -10.10 9.31 6.17
CA GLU A 36 -10.57 9.90 4.93
C GLU A 36 -9.45 9.95 3.90
N LEU A 37 -8.24 10.35 4.32
CA LEU A 37 -7.06 10.39 3.46
C LEU A 37 -6.66 8.99 2.99
N ILE A 38 -6.68 8.00 3.88
CA ILE A 38 -6.39 6.61 3.51
C ILE A 38 -7.42 6.11 2.50
N THR A 39 -8.70 6.41 2.74
CA THR A 39 -9.80 6.02 1.86
C THR A 39 -9.66 6.65 0.47
N GLU A 40 -9.35 7.94 0.39
CA GLU A 40 -9.08 8.66 -0.86
C GLU A 40 -7.94 7.99 -1.65
N LEU A 41 -6.80 7.72 -0.98
CA LEU A 41 -5.66 7.08 -1.62
C LEU A 41 -5.98 5.66 -2.12
N LEU A 42 -6.77 4.89 -1.38
CA LEU A 42 -7.20 3.56 -1.82
C LEU A 42 -8.17 3.63 -3.00
N ASN A 43 -9.09 4.61 -3.02
CA ASN A 43 -10.00 4.85 -4.16
C ASN A 43 -9.25 5.24 -5.44
N GLU A 44 -8.11 5.91 -5.35
CA GLU A 44 -7.23 6.11 -6.50
C GLU A 44 -6.49 4.82 -6.89
N ALA A 45 -6.06 4.03 -5.91
CA ALA A 45 -5.30 2.80 -6.14
C ALA A 45 -6.10 1.68 -6.84
N VAL A 46 -7.43 1.62 -6.66
CA VAL A 46 -8.27 0.60 -7.31
C VAL A 46 -8.34 0.75 -8.84
N TRP A 47 -7.92 1.89 -9.40
CA TRP A 47 -7.83 2.06 -10.85
C TRP A 47 -6.68 1.28 -11.50
N ALA A 48 -5.90 0.53 -10.71
CA ALA A 48 -4.86 -0.34 -11.22
C ALA A 48 -5.42 -1.36 -12.23
N PRO A 49 -4.77 -1.54 -13.39
CA PRO A 49 -5.23 -2.51 -14.38
C PRO A 49 -5.16 -3.93 -13.81
N ASN A 50 -6.22 -4.70 -14.02
CA ASN A 50 -6.33 -6.07 -13.52
C ASN A 50 -6.93 -7.00 -14.56
N HIS A 51 -6.56 -8.27 -14.50
CA HIS A 51 -7.03 -9.26 -15.49
C HIS A 51 -8.51 -9.58 -15.28
N GLY A 52 -9.29 -9.39 -16.33
CA GLY A 52 -10.72 -9.73 -16.35
C GLY A 52 -11.60 -8.83 -15.49
N LEU A 53 -11.17 -7.61 -15.17
CA LEU A 53 -11.93 -6.62 -14.38
C LEU A 53 -12.48 -7.20 -13.07
N ARG A 54 -11.70 -8.08 -12.43
CA ARG A 54 -12.08 -8.77 -11.20
C ARG A 54 -11.87 -7.93 -9.95
N GLU A 55 -11.04 -6.88 -10.03
CA GLU A 55 -10.75 -5.97 -8.93
C GLU A 55 -10.49 -6.74 -7.61
N PRO A 56 -9.49 -7.64 -7.61
CA PRO A 56 -9.38 -8.68 -6.57
C PRO A 56 -8.88 -8.13 -5.22
N TRP A 57 -8.43 -6.89 -5.17
CA TRP A 57 -7.91 -6.26 -3.96
C TRP A 57 -8.96 -6.22 -2.85
N ARG A 58 -8.52 -6.56 -1.64
CA ARG A 58 -9.28 -6.40 -0.40
C ARG A 58 -8.38 -5.69 0.58
N PHE A 59 -8.90 -4.68 1.25
CA PHE A 59 -8.16 -3.88 2.21
C PHE A 59 -8.78 -4.10 3.59
N LEU A 60 -7.94 -4.41 4.57
CA LEU A 60 -8.29 -4.42 5.98
C LEU A 60 -7.58 -3.23 6.63
N PHE A 61 -8.36 -2.30 7.15
CA PHE A 61 -7.83 -1.14 7.85
C PHE A 61 -7.84 -1.41 9.35
N VAL A 62 -6.68 -1.21 9.98
CA VAL A 62 -6.52 -1.31 11.43
C VAL A 62 -6.18 0.08 11.95
N PRO A 63 -7.10 0.72 12.70
CA PRO A 63 -6.84 2.02 13.32
C PRO A 63 -5.66 1.97 14.29
N THR A 64 -5.00 3.11 14.50
CA THR A 64 -3.80 3.21 15.37
C THR A 64 -4.07 2.72 16.78
N GLU A 65 -5.26 2.97 17.31
CA GLU A 65 -5.70 2.56 18.65
C GLU A 65 -5.89 1.04 18.79
N GLN A 66 -6.11 0.31 17.69
CA GLN A 66 -6.26 -1.16 17.69
C GLN A 66 -4.99 -1.90 17.28
N LYS A 67 -3.93 -1.17 16.97
CA LYS A 67 -2.70 -1.73 16.40
C LYS A 67 -2.07 -2.82 17.27
N GLU A 68 -1.96 -2.59 18.59
CA GLU A 68 -1.32 -3.56 19.50
C GLU A 68 -2.12 -4.87 19.57
N HIS A 69 -3.45 -4.77 19.73
CA HIS A 69 -4.32 -5.95 19.73
C HIS A 69 -4.24 -6.74 18.41
N PHE A 70 -4.16 -6.04 17.28
CA PHE A 70 -3.96 -6.66 15.99
C PHE A 70 -2.61 -7.38 15.89
N ILE A 71 -1.52 -6.75 16.35
CA ILE A 71 -0.18 -7.36 16.37
C ILE A 71 -0.19 -8.63 17.21
N GLU A 72 -0.76 -8.60 18.41
CA GLU A 72 -0.87 -9.77 19.28
C GLU A 72 -1.63 -10.91 18.61
N THR A 73 -2.80 -10.60 18.04
CA THR A 73 -3.64 -11.58 17.34
C THR A 73 -2.88 -12.22 16.18
N VAL A 74 -2.26 -11.40 15.33
CA VAL A 74 -1.52 -11.88 14.14
C VAL A 74 -0.27 -12.67 14.53
N ALA A 75 0.51 -12.19 15.51
CA ALA A 75 1.71 -12.89 15.98
C ALA A 75 1.37 -14.26 16.58
N SER A 76 0.25 -14.37 17.29
CA SER A 76 -0.20 -15.65 17.85
C SER A 76 -0.56 -16.69 16.78
N ALA A 77 -1.08 -16.25 15.64
CA ALA A 77 -1.44 -17.13 14.52
C ALA A 77 -0.22 -17.73 13.81
N PHE A 78 0.89 -17.01 13.74
CA PHE A 78 2.13 -17.47 13.09
C PHE A 78 3.03 -18.32 13.99
N SER A 79 2.76 -18.37 15.29
CA SER A 79 3.59 -19.11 16.25
C SER A 79 3.41 -20.65 16.20
N GLY A 80 2.62 -21.16 15.24
CA GLY A 80 2.31 -22.58 15.08
C GLY A 80 2.95 -23.31 13.89
N GLU A 81 3.69 -22.63 12.99
CA GLU A 81 4.15 -23.24 11.72
C GLU A 81 5.69 -23.40 11.56
N GLU A 82 6.51 -22.96 12.53
CA GLU A 82 7.99 -23.08 12.45
C GLU A 82 8.59 -24.25 13.26
N GLN A 83 7.98 -25.45 13.20
CA GLN A 83 8.62 -26.69 13.72
C GLN A 83 8.70 -27.87 12.74
N GLU A 84 8.36 -27.71 11.45
CA GLU A 84 8.62 -28.74 10.43
C GLU A 84 9.32 -28.16 9.21
N LYS A 85 10.65 -28.08 9.29
CA LYS A 85 11.58 -28.36 8.18
C LYS A 85 13.01 -28.45 8.74
N THR A 86 13.38 -29.69 9.07
CA THR A 86 14.76 -30.17 9.13
C THR A 86 15.35 -30.22 7.73
#